data_AF-A0A3R9WKK3-F1
#
_entry.id   AF-A0A3R9WKK3-F1
#
_cell.length_a   1.000
_cell.length_b   1.000
_cell.length_c   1.000
_cell.angle_alpha   90.00
_cell.angle_beta   90.00
_cell.angle_gamma   90.00
#
_symmetry.space_group_name_H-M   'P 1'
#
loop_
_entity.id
_entity.type
_entity.pdbx_description
1 polymer ?
#
loop_
_entity_poly.entity_id
_entity_poly.type
_entity_poly.pdbx_seq_one_letter_code
_entity_poly.pdbx_strand_id
1 'polypeptide(L)'
;MAATVVRYLRSAGQPTAQPGPVDAHPRPDLRAVGEDERAPVGPAEFRSVLGHFASGVTVITAPATEDGPDAGPAGFACQSFASLSLDPPLVTFMVARTSTTWPRIARAGVFCVNVLGAEQGALCRAFAMSGTDKFAGVPHTPS
;
A
#
# COMPACT_ATOMS: atom_id res chain seq x y z
N MET A 1 -10.41 14.93 5.50
CA MET A 1 -11.70 14.21 5.44
C MET A 1 -11.62 13.20 4.30
N ALA A 2 -11.45 11.91 4.57
CA ALA A 2 -11.41 10.88 3.52
C ALA A 2 -12.60 9.94 3.74
N ALA A 3 -13.62 10.06 2.88
CA ALA A 3 -14.72 9.12 2.81
C ALA A 3 -14.31 7.95 1.92
N THR A 4 -14.11 6.78 2.53
CA THR A 4 -14.01 5.53 1.77
C THR A 4 -15.42 5.04 1.51
N VAL A 5 -15.96 5.34 0.33
CA VAL A 5 -17.24 4.79 -0.13
C VAL A 5 -16.94 3.50 -0.87
N VAL A 6 -17.07 2.36 -0.18
CA VAL A 6 -17.12 1.05 -0.84
C VAL A 6 -18.52 0.90 -1.43
N ARG A 7 -18.71 1.25 -2.70
CA ARG A 7 -19.90 0.87 -3.47
C ARG A 7 -19.69 -0.54 -4.02
N TYR A 8 -20.46 -1.49 -3.52
CA TYR A 8 -20.58 -2.82 -4.12
C TYR A 8 -21.12 -2.70 -5.55
N LEU A 9 -20.35 -3.14 -6.55
CA LEU A 9 -20.87 -3.45 -7.88
C LEU A 9 -21.10 -4.98 -7.93
N ARG A 10 -22.31 -5.41 -8.29
CA ARG A 10 -22.65 -6.83 -8.46
C ARG A 10 -22.61 -7.22 -9.93
N SER A 11 -22.03 -8.39 -10.20
CA SER A 11 -22.19 -9.13 -11.46
C SER A 11 -23.65 -9.60 -11.60
N ALA A 12 -24.22 -9.41 -12.80
CA ALA A 12 -25.56 -9.86 -13.13
C ALA A 12 -25.57 -11.37 -13.44
N GLY A 13 -26.37 -12.18 -12.74
CA GLY A 13 -26.78 -13.51 -13.23
C GLY A 13 -26.85 -14.69 -12.25
N GLN A 14 -26.45 -14.58 -10.98
CA GLN A 14 -26.60 -15.70 -10.03
C GLN A 14 -27.92 -15.65 -9.23
N PRO A 15 -28.71 -16.75 -9.17
CA PRO A 15 -29.83 -16.87 -8.24
C PRO A 15 -29.33 -16.90 -6.80
N THR A 16 -29.83 -15.98 -5.98
CA THR A 16 -29.54 -15.88 -4.54
C THR A 16 -30.20 -17.03 -3.77
N ALA A 17 -29.42 -17.82 -3.04
CA ALA A 17 -29.93 -18.30 -1.75
C ALA A 17 -30.20 -17.05 -0.91
N GLN A 18 -31.45 -16.86 -0.48
CA GLN A 18 -31.85 -15.71 0.34
C GLN A 18 -31.01 -15.75 1.63
N PRO A 19 -30.12 -14.77 1.87
CA PRO A 19 -29.38 -14.74 3.13
C PRO A 19 -30.43 -14.66 4.23
N GLY A 20 -30.35 -15.58 5.20
CA GLY A 20 -31.19 -15.53 6.38
C GLY A 20 -31.08 -14.15 7.05
N PRO A 21 -32.08 -13.73 7.83
CA PRO A 21 -32.05 -12.43 8.48
C PRO A 21 -30.74 -12.31 9.27
N VAL A 22 -29.83 -11.47 8.80
CA VAL A 22 -28.67 -11.07 9.60
C VAL A 22 -29.23 -10.11 10.63
N ASP A 23 -29.28 -10.52 11.90
CA ASP A 23 -29.64 -9.62 12.97
C ASP A 23 -28.64 -8.46 12.96
N ALA A 24 -29.11 -7.30 12.51
CA ALA A 24 -28.29 -6.12 12.45
C ALA A 24 -27.96 -5.72 13.88
N HIS A 25 -26.74 -6.02 14.33
CA HIS A 25 -26.24 -5.47 15.57
C HIS A 25 -26.39 -3.94 15.52
N PRO A 26 -26.82 -3.30 16.61
CA PRO A 26 -26.91 -1.86 16.67
C PRO A 26 -25.56 -1.27 16.27
N ARG A 27 -25.55 -0.33 15.33
CA ARG A 27 -24.31 0.32 14.89
C ARG A 27 -23.66 0.96 16.13
N PRO A 28 -22.40 0.64 16.44
CA PRO A 28 -21.72 1.29 17.55
C PRO A 28 -21.68 2.80 17.28
N ASP A 29 -21.80 3.60 18.34
CA ASP A 29 -21.59 5.04 18.26
C ASP A 29 -20.09 5.30 18.09
N LEU A 30 -19.64 5.30 16.83
CA LEU A 30 -18.25 5.53 16.46
C LEU A 30 -18.01 7.03 16.32
N ARG A 31 -17.24 7.61 17.25
CA ARG A 31 -16.63 8.94 17.04
C ARG A 31 -15.21 8.80 16.52
N ALA A 32 -14.77 9.76 15.71
CA ALA A 32 -13.36 9.88 15.39
C ALA A 32 -12.56 10.19 16.67
N VAL A 33 -11.37 9.60 16.78
CA VAL A 33 -10.42 9.92 17.85
C VAL A 33 -10.02 11.39 17.71
N GLY A 34 -10.07 12.14 18.81
CA GLY A 34 -9.65 13.56 18.82
C GLY A 34 -8.14 13.70 18.63
N GLU A 35 -7.65 14.84 18.12
CA GLU A 35 -6.21 15.03 17.87
C GLU A 35 -5.35 14.94 19.16
N ASP A 36 -5.93 15.33 20.29
CA ASP A 36 -5.29 15.27 21.62
C ASP A 36 -5.45 13.92 22.32
N GLU A 37 -6.27 13.03 21.76
CA GLU A 37 -6.54 11.72 22.33
C GLU A 37 -5.44 10.76 21.91
N ARG A 38 -4.50 10.51 22.82
CA ARG A 38 -3.44 9.54 22.61
C ARG A 38 -4.04 8.16 22.36
N ALA A 39 -3.53 7.48 21.36
CA ALA A 39 -3.77 6.05 21.21
C ALA A 39 -3.42 5.35 22.54
N PRO A 40 -4.23 4.36 22.97
CA PRO A 40 -4.02 3.66 24.25
C PRO A 40 -2.70 2.87 24.30
N VAL A 41 -1.95 2.84 23.19
CA VAL A 41 -0.70 2.09 23.00
C VAL A 41 0.35 3.03 22.41
N GLY A 42 1.58 2.98 22.92
CA GLY A 42 2.69 3.78 22.39
C GLY A 42 3.14 3.33 20.98
N PRO A 43 3.74 4.21 20.15
CA PRO A 43 4.13 3.86 18.78
C PRO A 43 5.09 2.67 18.66
N ALA A 44 6.02 2.53 19.62
CA ALA A 44 6.98 1.43 19.64
C ALA A 44 6.30 0.09 19.94
N GLU A 45 5.40 0.08 20.93
CA GLU A 45 4.62 -1.10 21.31
C GLU A 45 3.68 -1.51 20.17
N PHE A 46 2.96 -0.54 19.58
CA PHE A 46 2.11 -0.78 18.42
C PHE A 46 2.87 -1.41 17.24
N ARG A 47 4.06 -0.88 16.93
CA ARG A 47 4.95 -1.45 15.89
C ARG A 47 5.41 -2.85 16.25
N SER A 48 5.79 -3.10 17.50
CA SER A 48 6.22 -4.41 17.97
C SER A 48 5.10 -5.45 17.82
N VAL A 49 3.88 -5.09 18.21
CA VAL A 49 2.71 -5.98 18.09
C VAL A 49 2.42 -6.27 16.61
N LEU A 50 2.34 -5.24 15.76
CA LEU A 50 2.08 -5.44 14.32
C LEU A 50 3.18 -6.24 13.61
N GLY A 51 4.43 -6.18 14.08
CA GLY A 51 5.53 -6.97 13.54
C GLY A 51 5.34 -8.49 13.63
N HIS A 52 4.40 -8.97 14.44
CA HIS A 52 4.05 -10.40 14.51
C HIS A 52 3.21 -10.87 13.31
N PHE A 53 2.57 -9.96 12.58
CA PHE A 53 1.84 -10.30 11.36
C PHE A 53 2.82 -10.41 10.19
N ALA A 54 3.19 -11.64 9.84
CA ALA A 54 4.12 -11.90 8.75
C ALA A 54 3.53 -11.44 7.40
N SER A 55 4.36 -10.78 6.59
CA SER A 55 4.05 -10.39 5.22
C SER A 55 5.19 -10.75 4.27
N GLY A 56 4.89 -10.83 2.97
CA GLY A 56 5.92 -10.68 1.96
C GLY A 56 6.47 -9.24 1.93
N VAL A 57 7.47 -9.00 1.08
CA VAL A 57 7.96 -7.66 0.78
C VAL A 57 7.92 -7.41 -0.72
N THR A 58 7.54 -6.19 -1.09
CA THR A 58 7.50 -5.75 -2.47
C THR A 58 8.33 -4.49 -2.65
N VAL A 59 8.71 -4.20 -3.89
CA VAL A 59 9.22 -2.89 -4.30
C VAL A 59 8.24 -2.29 -5.29
N ILE A 60 7.70 -1.13 -4.92
CA ILE A 60 6.83 -0.35 -5.81
C ILE A 60 7.72 0.55 -6.63
N THR A 61 7.63 0.47 -7.96
CA THR A 61 8.41 1.29 -8.89
C THR A 61 7.54 2.08 -9.85
N ALA A 62 8.08 3.15 -10.40
CA ALA A 62 7.53 3.90 -11.52
C ALA A 62 8.63 4.26 -12.52
N PRO A 63 8.30 4.42 -13.82
CA PRO A 63 9.27 4.80 -14.84
C PRO A 63 9.88 6.18 -14.56
N ALA A 64 10.96 6.47 -15.26
CA ALA A 64 11.58 7.79 -15.22
C ALA A 64 10.64 8.87 -15.75
N THR A 65 10.59 10.01 -15.07
CA THR A 65 10.08 11.23 -15.67
C THR A 65 11.19 11.90 -16.46
N GLU A 66 10.91 12.38 -17.67
CA GLU A 66 11.94 12.89 -18.59
C GLU A 66 12.54 14.24 -18.17
N ASP A 67 11.86 15.01 -17.31
CA ASP A 67 12.25 16.38 -16.96
C ASP A 67 12.35 16.66 -15.45
N GLY A 68 13.31 17.51 -15.09
CA GLY A 68 13.45 18.13 -13.77
C GLY A 68 14.43 17.45 -12.81
N PRO A 69 14.58 17.97 -11.57
CA PRO A 69 15.52 17.45 -10.57
C PRO A 69 15.19 16.02 -10.09
N ASP A 70 14.02 15.50 -10.47
CA ASP A 70 13.54 14.15 -10.16
C ASP A 70 13.70 13.16 -11.34
N ALA A 71 14.51 13.51 -12.35
CA ALA A 71 14.79 12.66 -13.50
C ALA A 71 15.27 11.26 -13.06
N GLY A 72 14.77 10.22 -13.74
CA GLY A 72 15.07 8.83 -13.44
C GLY A 72 13.96 8.08 -12.68
N PRO A 73 14.05 6.74 -12.59
CA PRO A 73 13.02 5.91 -12.01
C PRO A 73 12.86 6.17 -10.51
N ALA A 74 11.65 5.91 -10.01
CA ALA A 74 11.31 6.05 -8.61
C ALA A 74 10.92 4.70 -8.02
N GLY A 75 11.30 4.43 -6.77
CA GLY A 75 10.84 3.23 -6.09
C GLY A 75 11.10 3.19 -4.59
N PHE A 76 10.30 2.39 -3.89
CA PHE A 76 10.42 2.17 -2.45
C PHE A 76 9.97 0.76 -2.05
N ALA A 77 10.55 0.25 -0.96
CA ALA A 77 10.14 -1.03 -0.37
C ALA A 77 8.80 -0.88 0.36
N CYS A 78 7.89 -1.84 0.18
CA CYS A 78 6.55 -1.83 0.72
C CYS A 78 6.19 -3.22 1.30
N GLN A 79 5.66 -3.23 2.52
CA GLN A 79 5.12 -4.44 3.16
C GLN A 79 3.59 -4.43 3.25
N SER A 80 2.97 -3.25 3.13
CA SER A 80 1.51 -3.06 3.23
C SER A 80 0.77 -3.39 1.94
N PHE A 81 1.34 -4.21 1.06
CA PHE A 81 0.73 -4.59 -0.20
C PHE A 81 -0.36 -5.64 0.04
N ALA A 82 -1.52 -5.47 -0.59
CA ALA A 82 -2.61 -6.44 -0.55
C ALA A 82 -3.40 -6.48 -1.87
N SER A 83 -3.87 -7.68 -2.22
CA SER A 83 -4.92 -7.85 -3.24
C SER A 83 -6.23 -7.25 -2.72
N LEU A 84 -6.92 -6.48 -3.55
CA LEU A 84 -8.16 -5.78 -3.17
C LEU A 84 -9.39 -6.36 -3.87
N SER A 85 -9.30 -6.67 -5.16
CA SER A 85 -10.42 -7.18 -5.95
C SER A 85 -9.92 -8.03 -7.11
N LEU A 86 -10.72 -9.01 -7.53
CA LEU A 86 -10.48 -9.81 -8.75
C LEU A 86 -11.22 -9.21 -9.96
N ASP A 87 -12.42 -8.67 -9.75
CA ASP A 87 -13.23 -8.04 -10.79
C ASP A 87 -13.85 -6.72 -10.27
N PRO A 88 -13.32 -5.55 -10.66
CA PRO A 88 -12.11 -5.37 -11.49
C PRO A 88 -10.84 -5.82 -10.73
N PRO A 89 -9.74 -6.16 -11.44
CA PRO A 89 -8.48 -6.55 -10.81
C PRO A 89 -7.83 -5.34 -10.13
N LEU A 90 -7.85 -5.31 -8.80
CA LEU A 90 -7.34 -4.20 -8.01
C LEU A 90 -6.38 -4.67 -6.92
N VAL A 91 -5.42 -3.80 -6.61
CA VAL A 91 -4.48 -3.96 -5.50
C VAL A 91 -4.45 -2.68 -4.66
N THR A 92 -3.93 -2.76 -3.45
CA THR A 92 -3.70 -1.60 -2.59
C THR A 92 -2.35 -1.69 -1.90
N PHE A 93 -1.79 -0.53 -1.59
CA PHE A 93 -0.67 -0.37 -0.69
C PHE A 93 -0.78 0.99 0.02
N MET A 94 -0.21 1.07 1.22
CA MET A 94 -0.21 2.29 2.02
C MET A 94 1.16 2.95 1.96
N VAL A 95 1.17 4.28 1.91
CA VAL A 95 2.40 5.06 1.86
C VAL A 95 2.38 6.15 2.92
N ALA A 96 3.52 6.37 3.56
CA ALA A 96 3.66 7.44 4.53
C ALA A 96 3.45 8.80 3.86
N ARG A 97 2.72 9.71 4.52
CA ARG A 97 2.55 11.10 4.04
C ARG A 97 3.87 11.85 3.89
N THR A 98 4.92 11.39 4.59
CA THR A 98 6.28 11.92 4.55
C THR A 98 7.14 11.32 3.43
N SER A 99 6.58 10.42 2.60
CA SER A 99 7.32 9.79 1.51
C SER A 99 7.74 10.81 0.46
N THR A 100 9.04 10.89 0.19
CA THR A 100 9.59 11.68 -0.92
C THR A 100 9.50 10.96 -2.26
N THR A 101 9.32 9.62 -2.25
CA THR A 101 9.19 8.81 -3.47
C THR A 101 7.75 8.81 -4.02
N TRP A 102 6.74 8.86 -3.15
CA TRP A 102 5.33 8.79 -3.58
C TRP A 102 4.92 9.88 -4.57
N PRO A 103 5.27 11.17 -4.38
CA PRO A 103 4.93 12.21 -5.36
C PRO A 103 5.53 11.96 -6.76
N ARG A 104 6.66 11.25 -6.86
CA ARG A 104 7.26 10.86 -8.16
C ARG A 104 6.45 9.75 -8.82
N ILE A 105 6.11 8.70 -8.06
CA ILE A 105 5.27 7.58 -8.54
C ILE A 105 3.87 8.06 -8.94
N ALA A 106 3.25 8.91 -8.11
CA ALA A 106 1.92 9.46 -8.39
C ALA A 106 1.91 10.33 -9.66
N ARG A 107 2.96 11.14 -9.90
CA ARG A 107 3.11 11.94 -11.12
C ARG A 107 3.28 11.08 -12.38
N ALA A 108 3.95 9.93 -12.28
CA ALA A 108 4.11 9.02 -13.41
C ALA A 108 2.77 8.42 -13.87
N GLY A 109 1.74 8.37 -13.01
CA GLY A 109 0.40 7.85 -13.34
C GLY A 109 0.33 6.33 -13.49
N VAL A 110 1.48 5.65 -13.49
CA VAL A 110 1.62 4.19 -13.58
C VAL A 110 2.65 3.71 -12.57
N PHE A 111 2.52 2.46 -12.13
CA PHE A 111 3.46 1.81 -11.22
C PHE A 111 3.56 0.32 -11.50
N CYS A 112 4.65 -0.30 -11.05
CA CYS A 112 4.86 -1.74 -11.05
C CYS A 112 5.08 -2.24 -9.61
N VAL A 113 4.54 -3.41 -9.30
CA VAL A 113 4.75 -4.10 -8.02
C VAL A 113 5.70 -5.27 -8.25
N ASN A 114 6.89 -5.19 -7.66
CA ASN A 114 7.90 -6.24 -7.74
C ASN A 114 7.84 -7.05 -6.45
N VAL A 115 7.34 -8.28 -6.50
CA VAL A 115 7.33 -9.18 -5.34
C VAL A 115 8.72 -9.81 -5.20
N LEU A 116 9.36 -9.64 -4.04
CA LEU A 116 10.76 -10.05 -3.87
C LEU A 116 10.91 -11.49 -3.38
N GLY A 117 11.97 -12.16 -3.85
CA GLY A 117 12.44 -13.45 -3.35
C GLY A 117 13.21 -13.32 -2.02
N ALA A 118 13.39 -14.46 -1.34
CA ALA A 118 14.04 -14.52 -0.03
C ALA A 118 15.52 -14.05 -0.05
N GLU A 119 16.19 -14.27 -1.17
CA GLU A 119 17.57 -13.86 -1.44
C GLU A 119 17.72 -12.35 -1.69
N GLN A 120 16.63 -11.64 -1.98
CA GLN A 120 16.64 -10.21 -2.35
C GLN A 120 16.54 -9.28 -1.13
N GLY A 121 16.89 -9.75 0.07
CA GLY A 121 16.87 -8.93 1.28
C GLY A 121 17.78 -7.69 1.21
N ALA A 122 18.92 -7.77 0.51
CA ALA A 122 19.79 -6.63 0.29
C ALA A 122 19.15 -5.56 -0.61
N LEU A 123 18.47 -5.98 -1.68
CA LEU A 123 17.71 -5.11 -2.57
C LEU A 123 16.57 -4.41 -1.80
N CYS A 124 15.82 -5.17 -1.00
CA CYS A 124 14.76 -4.61 -0.15
C CYS A 124 15.29 -3.50 0.76
N ARG A 125 16.44 -3.71 1.43
CA ARG A 125 17.06 -2.71 2.31
C ARG A 125 17.50 -1.47 1.54
N ALA A 126 18.09 -1.63 0.35
CA ALA A 126 18.47 -0.50 -0.51
C ALA A 126 17.25 0.37 -0.85
N PHE A 127 16.14 -0.24 -1.22
CA PHE A 127 14.90 0.48 -1.55
C PHE A 127 14.18 1.10 -0.34
N ALA A 128 14.49 0.67 0.88
CA ALA A 128 13.95 1.23 2.12
C ALA A 128 14.71 2.48 2.62
N MET A 129 15.94 2.73 2.13
CA MET A 129 16.73 3.89 2.54
C MET A 129 16.32 5.17 1.79
N SER A 130 16.50 6.33 2.43
CA SER A 130 16.31 7.64 1.80
C SER A 130 17.63 8.19 1.29
N GLY A 131 17.59 9.02 0.23
CA GLY A 131 18.74 9.80 -0.23
C GLY A 131 19.86 9.02 -0.94
N THR A 132 19.63 7.77 -1.31
CA THR A 132 20.55 6.94 -2.10
C THR A 132 20.03 6.75 -3.51
N ASP A 133 20.94 6.52 -4.47
CA ASP A 133 20.55 5.99 -5.77
C ASP A 133 20.18 4.51 -5.62
N LYS A 134 18.88 4.25 -5.50
CA LYS A 134 18.32 2.91 -5.25
C LYS A 134 18.43 1.98 -6.46
N PHE A 135 18.59 2.54 -7.65
CA PHE A 135 18.62 1.80 -8.90
C PHE A 135 20.05 1.55 -9.40
N ALA A 136 21.05 2.20 -8.80
CA ALA A 136 22.46 1.96 -9.10
C ALA A 136 22.82 0.46 -9.00
N GLY A 137 23.27 -0.11 -10.12
CA GLY A 137 23.68 -1.52 -10.19
C GLY A 137 22.54 -2.53 -10.09
N VAL A 138 21.28 -2.10 -10.13
CA VAL A 138 20.10 -2.98 -10.15
C VAL A 138 19.65 -3.18 -11.60
N PRO A 139 19.78 -4.38 -12.17
CA PRO A 139 19.24 -4.67 -13.49
C PRO A 139 17.71 -4.54 -13.46
N HIS A 140 17.16 -3.71 -14.35
CA HIS A 140 15.72 -3.52 -14.49
C HIS A 140 15.40 -3.12 -15.93
N THR A 141 14.17 -3.42 -16.35
CA THR A 141 13.65 -3.03 -17.65
C THR A 141 12.33 -2.29 -17.45
N PRO A 142 12.01 -1.31 -18.32
CA PRO A 142 10.65 -0.80 -18.40
C PRO A 142 9.68 -1.97 -18.66
N SER A 143 8.56 -1.97 -17.94
CA SER A 143 7.44 -2.89 -18.16
C SER A 143 6.61 -2.49 -19.37
#